data_AF-A0A929F3W3-F1
#
_entry.id   AF-A0A929F3W3-F1
#
_cell.length_a   1.000
_cell.length_b   1.000
_cell.length_c   1.000
_cell.angle_alpha   90.00
_cell.angle_beta   90.00
_cell.angle_gamma   90.00
#
_symmetry.space_group_name_H-M   'P 1'
#
loop_
_entity.id
_entity.type
_entity.pdbx_description
1 polymer ?
#
loop_
_entity_poly.entity_id
_entity_poly.type
_entity_poly.pdbx_seq_one_letter_code
_entity_poly.pdbx_strand_id
1 'polypeptide(L)'
;MKILVIGSEGQLGWEIQRQGELFDFEIIGVDLPQIDITNIIQVEKALSAYQPVLIVNAAAYTNVDRAESEPDLAFAVNRDGPDNLARACANSNLPFIHISTDYVFDGQKKSPYIETDQVSPLGVYGKSKEQGEKRVCFQTKEHIILRTSWLYGVHGNNFVKTMLRLGKERK
;
A
#
# COMPACT_ATOMS: atom_id res chain seq x y z
N MET A 1 -10.03 -14.63 -12.77
CA MET A 1 -9.05 -13.59 -13.20
C MET A 1 -7.85 -13.62 -12.25
N LYS A 2 -6.64 -13.43 -12.74
CA LYS A 2 -5.41 -13.50 -11.93
C LYS A 2 -4.98 -12.14 -11.39
N ILE A 3 -5.00 -11.95 -10.07
CA ILE A 3 -4.68 -10.68 -9.41
C ILE A 3 -3.38 -10.85 -8.63
N LEU A 4 -2.40 -9.98 -8.87
CA LEU A 4 -1.15 -9.96 -8.11
C LEU A 4 -1.29 -8.97 -6.95
N VAL A 5 -1.12 -9.45 -5.72
CA VAL A 5 -1.20 -8.66 -4.50
C VAL A 5 0.19 -8.54 -3.90
N ILE A 6 0.73 -7.32 -3.86
CA ILE A 6 2.04 -7.03 -3.27
C ILE A 6 1.88 -6.61 -1.80
N GLY A 7 2.73 -7.10 -0.92
CA GLY A 7 2.61 -6.89 0.52
C GLY A 7 1.59 -7.85 1.14
N SER A 8 1.59 -9.10 0.65
CA SER A 8 0.60 -10.13 0.97
C SER A 8 0.65 -10.59 2.44
N GLU A 9 1.78 -10.47 3.12
CA GLU A 9 1.92 -10.83 4.54
C GLU A 9 1.44 -9.70 5.47
N GLY A 10 1.15 -8.51 4.93
CA GLY A 10 0.54 -7.40 5.65
C GLY A 10 -0.94 -7.63 5.98
N GLN A 11 -1.53 -6.77 6.82
CA GLN A 11 -2.93 -6.91 7.27
C GLN A 11 -3.92 -6.98 6.10
N LEU A 12 -3.83 -6.02 5.17
CA LEU A 12 -4.76 -5.94 4.05
C LEU A 12 -4.45 -6.96 2.96
N GLY A 13 -3.17 -7.18 2.63
CA GLY A 13 -2.77 -8.17 1.62
C GLY A 13 -3.27 -9.58 1.98
N TRP A 14 -3.12 -9.96 3.25
CA TRP A 14 -3.61 -11.23 3.77
C TRP A 14 -5.13 -11.36 3.67
N GLU A 15 -5.87 -10.30 4.02
CA GLU A 15 -7.34 -10.34 3.94
C GLU A 15 -7.81 -10.40 2.48
N ILE A 16 -7.15 -9.71 1.55
CA ILE A 16 -7.46 -9.80 0.12
C ILE A 16 -7.25 -11.23 -0.39
N GLN A 17 -6.16 -11.89 0.00
CA GLN A 17 -5.94 -13.31 -0.36
C GLN A 17 -7.06 -14.20 0.18
N ARG A 18 -7.36 -14.06 1.47
CA ARG A 18 -8.40 -14.86 2.13
C ARG A 18 -9.79 -14.66 1.50
N GLN A 19 -10.14 -13.42 1.17
CA GLN A 19 -11.45 -13.12 0.59
C GLN A 19 -11.52 -13.44 -0.90
N GLY A 20 -10.43 -13.29 -1.64
CA GLY A 20 -10.42 -13.50 -3.10
C GLY A 20 -10.84 -14.90 -3.53
N GLU A 21 -10.54 -15.92 -2.71
CA GLU A 21 -11.02 -17.30 -2.90
C GLU A 21 -12.55 -17.40 -2.92
N LEU A 22 -13.26 -16.51 -2.22
CA LEU A 22 -14.73 -16.50 -2.17
C LEU A 22 -15.37 -15.85 -3.41
N PHE A 23 -14.59 -15.14 -4.23
CA PHE A 23 -15.06 -14.36 -5.38
C PHE A 23 -14.52 -14.89 -6.72
N ASP A 24 -14.07 -16.15 -6.78
CA ASP A 24 -13.51 -16.80 -7.99
C ASP A 24 -12.33 -16.05 -8.64
N PHE A 25 -11.55 -15.32 -7.82
CA PHE A 25 -10.30 -14.71 -8.24
C PHE A 25 -9.11 -15.61 -7.90
N GLU A 26 -8.18 -15.75 -8.84
CA GLU A 26 -6.88 -16.37 -8.58
C GLU A 26 -5.98 -15.29 -7.98
N ILE A 27 -5.85 -15.26 -6.65
CA ILE A 27 -4.99 -14.29 -5.96
C ILE A 27 -3.57 -14.85 -5.85
N ILE A 28 -2.61 -14.13 -6.41
CA ILE A 28 -1.19 -14.39 -6.23
C ILE A 28 -0.66 -13.35 -5.24
N GLY A 29 -0.47 -13.75 -3.99
CA GLY A 29 0.18 -12.91 -2.99
C GLY A 29 1.69 -13.05 -3.06
N VAL A 30 2.38 -11.92 -3.05
CA VAL A 30 3.84 -11.86 -2.96
C VAL A 30 4.26 -10.79 -1.94
N ASP A 31 5.37 -11.03 -1.27
CA ASP A 31 5.96 -10.13 -0.29
C ASP A 31 7.49 -10.23 -0.30
N LEU A 32 8.18 -9.46 0.53
CA LEU A 32 9.59 -9.66 0.81
C LEU A 32 9.80 -11.06 1.42
N PRO A 33 10.86 -11.80 1.02
CA PRO A 33 11.93 -11.41 0.11
C PRO A 33 11.68 -11.78 -1.37
N GLN A 34 10.49 -12.25 -1.75
CA GLN A 34 10.20 -12.70 -3.12
C GLN A 34 10.21 -11.55 -4.13
N ILE A 35 9.72 -10.38 -3.72
CA ILE A 35 9.75 -9.15 -4.50
C ILE A 35 10.11 -7.96 -3.61
N ASP A 36 11.14 -7.24 -4.00
CA ASP A 36 11.43 -5.89 -3.50
C ASP A 36 10.93 -4.85 -4.50
N ILE A 37 9.85 -4.14 -4.13
CA ILE A 37 9.24 -3.12 -5.00
C ILE A 37 10.16 -1.92 -5.26
N THR A 38 11.17 -1.70 -4.42
CA THR A 38 12.17 -0.64 -4.64
C THR A 38 13.12 -0.99 -5.78
N ASN A 39 13.14 -2.25 -6.22
CA ASN A 39 13.93 -2.75 -7.33
C ASN A 39 13.07 -3.03 -8.57
N ILE A 40 13.12 -2.12 -9.55
CA ILE A 40 12.35 -2.25 -10.80
C ILE A 40 12.59 -3.56 -11.56
N ILE A 41 13.82 -4.10 -11.54
CA ILE A 41 14.14 -5.34 -12.25
C ILE A 41 13.40 -6.52 -11.62
N GLN A 42 13.23 -6.54 -10.29
CA GLN A 42 12.44 -7.57 -9.61
C GLN A 42 10.95 -7.43 -9.93
N VAL A 43 10.44 -6.19 -9.96
CA VAL A 43 9.05 -5.91 -10.34
C VAL A 43 8.75 -6.42 -11.75
N GLU A 44 9.56 -6.06 -12.74
CA GLU A 44 9.37 -6.48 -14.14
C GLU A 44 9.45 -8.00 -14.32
N LYS A 45 10.37 -8.65 -13.61
CA LYS A 45 10.47 -10.12 -13.57
C LYS A 45 9.22 -10.76 -12.99
N ALA A 46 8.71 -10.24 -11.88
CA ALA A 46 7.49 -10.76 -11.25
C ALA A 46 6.28 -10.63 -12.18
N LEU A 47 6.09 -9.47 -12.81
CA LEU A 47 4.99 -9.27 -13.76
C LEU A 47 5.09 -10.23 -14.96
N SER A 48 6.29 -10.41 -15.50
CA SER A 48 6.53 -11.34 -16.61
C SER A 48 6.27 -12.80 -16.24
N ALA A 49 6.65 -13.20 -15.02
CA ALA A 49 6.48 -14.57 -14.54
C ALA A 49 5.03 -14.90 -14.17
N TYR A 50 4.34 -14.00 -13.48
CA TYR A 50 2.98 -14.26 -13.01
C TYR A 50 1.90 -13.97 -14.04
N GLN A 51 2.15 -13.00 -14.94
CA GLN A 51 1.19 -12.55 -15.96
C GLN A 51 -0.19 -12.20 -15.37
N PRO A 52 -0.27 -11.30 -14.36
CA PRO A 52 -1.55 -10.91 -13.79
C PRO A 52 -2.37 -10.05 -14.74
N VAL A 53 -3.68 -9.92 -14.47
CA VAL A 53 -4.57 -8.97 -15.17
C VAL A 53 -4.87 -7.72 -14.35
N LEU A 54 -4.44 -7.68 -13.08
CA LEU A 54 -4.59 -6.56 -12.15
C LEU A 54 -3.51 -6.66 -11.09
N ILE A 55 -2.97 -5.51 -10.66
CA ILE A 55 -2.02 -5.44 -9.54
C ILE A 55 -2.62 -4.61 -8.41
N VAL A 56 -2.55 -5.13 -7.19
CA VAL A 56 -2.90 -4.43 -5.95
C VAL A 56 -1.65 -4.25 -5.12
N ASN A 57 -1.24 -3.00 -4.88
CA ASN A 57 -0.14 -2.68 -4.00
C ASN A 57 -0.63 -2.37 -2.59
N ALA A 58 -0.49 -3.34 -1.68
CA ALA A 58 -0.71 -3.21 -0.25
C ALA A 58 0.61 -3.09 0.54
N ALA A 59 1.77 -3.12 -0.12
CA ALA A 59 3.07 -2.94 0.50
C ALA A 59 3.33 -1.46 0.82
N ALA A 60 3.81 -1.19 2.03
CA ALA A 60 4.18 0.14 2.49
C ALA A 60 5.12 0.06 3.69
N TYR A 61 5.93 1.10 3.87
CA TYR A 61 6.57 1.39 5.15
C TYR A 61 5.54 2.10 6.04
N THR A 62 5.02 1.40 7.06
CA THR A 62 3.87 1.86 7.86
C THR A 62 4.21 2.33 9.27
N ASN A 63 5.49 2.31 9.68
CA ASN A 63 5.88 2.80 11.00
C ASN A 63 5.99 4.33 10.99
N VAL A 64 4.91 5.02 11.35
CA VAL A 64 4.79 6.48 11.28
C VAL A 64 5.91 7.19 12.05
N ASP A 65 6.17 6.77 13.29
CA ASP A 65 7.18 7.42 14.15
C ASP A 65 8.60 7.20 13.60
N ARG A 66 8.92 5.97 13.17
CA ARG A 66 10.24 5.67 12.62
C ARG A 66 10.49 6.30 11.26
N ALA A 67 9.46 6.64 10.50
CA ALA A 67 9.62 7.31 9.22
C ALA A 67 10.38 8.65 9.36
N GLU A 68 10.23 9.35 10.49
CA GLU A 68 10.99 10.59 10.75
C GLU A 68 12.50 10.35 10.89
N SER A 69 12.89 9.22 11.46
CA SER A 69 14.30 8.82 11.61
C SER A 69 14.86 8.04 10.42
N GLU A 70 13.99 7.45 9.59
CA GLU A 70 14.35 6.62 8.44
C GLU A 70 13.72 7.16 7.14
N PRO A 71 13.91 8.45 6.80
CA PRO A 71 13.19 9.08 5.70
C PRO A 71 13.50 8.44 4.35
N ASP A 72 14.76 8.10 4.09
CA ASP A 72 15.18 7.50 2.82
C ASP A 72 14.49 6.14 2.59
N LEU A 73 14.37 5.32 3.63
CA LEU A 73 13.67 4.04 3.55
C LEU A 73 12.16 4.25 3.36
N ALA A 74 11.56 5.21 4.08
CA ALA A 74 10.16 5.55 3.90
C ALA A 74 9.87 5.99 2.45
N PHE A 75 10.70 6.86 1.87
CA PHE A 75 10.56 7.27 0.46
C PHE A 75 10.84 6.14 -0.53
N ALA A 76 11.87 5.32 -0.30
CA ALA A 76 12.16 4.19 -1.17
C ALA A 76 10.94 3.25 -1.28
N VAL A 77 10.33 2.91 -0.16
CA VAL A 77 9.18 1.98 -0.14
C VAL A 77 7.88 2.66 -0.56
N ASN A 78 7.57 3.86 -0.04
CA ASN A 78 6.26 4.49 -0.21
C ASN A 78 6.16 5.39 -1.45
N ARG A 79 7.28 5.82 -2.04
CA ARG A 79 7.30 6.62 -3.29
C ARG A 79 7.89 5.82 -4.44
N ASP A 80 9.12 5.32 -4.30
CA ASP A 80 9.83 4.70 -5.42
C ASP A 80 9.27 3.30 -5.73
N GLY A 81 8.82 2.57 -4.72
CA GLY A 81 8.09 1.31 -4.87
C GLY A 81 6.84 1.43 -5.75
N PRO A 82 5.86 2.29 -5.39
CA PRO A 82 4.70 2.57 -6.22
C PRO A 82 5.04 3.12 -7.61
N ASP A 83 6.07 3.96 -7.75
CA ASP A 83 6.54 4.43 -9.06
C ASP A 83 6.98 3.26 -9.96
N ASN A 84 7.80 2.34 -9.42
CA ASN A 84 8.25 1.16 -10.14
C ASN A 84 7.09 0.27 -10.56
N LEU A 85 6.15 -0.01 -9.66
CA LEU A 85 4.96 -0.81 -9.94
C LEU A 85 4.09 -0.15 -11.01
N ALA A 86 3.80 1.15 -10.87
CA ALA A 86 2.94 1.88 -11.80
C ALA A 86 3.55 1.98 -13.19
N ARG A 87 4.88 2.18 -13.29
CA ARG A 87 5.61 2.16 -14.56
C ARG A 87 5.54 0.78 -15.23
N ALA A 88 5.74 -0.29 -14.46
CA ALA A 88 5.64 -1.65 -15.00
C ALA A 88 4.20 -2.00 -15.44
N CYS A 89 3.19 -1.50 -14.72
CA CYS A 89 1.78 -1.60 -15.11
C CYS A 89 1.52 -0.86 -16.43
N ALA A 90 2.01 0.37 -16.58
CA ALA A 90 1.85 1.16 -17.79
C ALA A 90 2.46 0.47 -19.03
N ASN A 91 3.67 -0.08 -18.89
CA ASN A 91 4.33 -0.83 -19.96
C ASN A 91 3.56 -2.09 -20.39
N SER A 92 2.77 -2.66 -19.47
CA SER A 92 2.02 -3.90 -19.67
C SER A 92 0.52 -3.66 -19.92
N ASN A 93 0.07 -2.40 -19.96
CA ASN A 93 -1.35 -2.01 -19.98
C ASN A 93 -2.18 -2.74 -18.90
N LEU A 94 -1.65 -2.78 -17.68
CA LEU A 94 -2.33 -3.40 -16.55
C LEU A 94 -3.00 -2.33 -15.66
N PRO A 95 -4.25 -2.57 -15.22
CA PRO A 95 -4.86 -1.74 -14.19
C PRO A 95 -4.11 -1.91 -12.86
N PHE A 96 -4.09 -0.83 -12.07
CA PHE A 96 -3.33 -0.77 -10.82
C PHE A 96 -4.12 -0.17 -9.66
N ILE A 97 -4.17 -0.86 -8.52
CA ILE A 97 -4.76 -0.34 -7.29
C ILE A 97 -3.62 -0.06 -6.30
N HIS A 98 -3.51 1.19 -5.84
CA HIS A 98 -2.54 1.59 -4.83
C HIS A 98 -3.24 1.98 -3.52
N ILE A 99 -2.86 1.33 -2.43
CA ILE A 99 -3.37 1.65 -1.10
C ILE A 99 -2.59 2.82 -0.51
N SER A 100 -3.30 3.87 -0.14
CA SER A 100 -2.76 5.08 0.49
C SER A 100 -3.40 5.34 1.86
N THR A 101 -3.24 6.54 2.40
CA THR A 101 -3.52 6.88 3.79
C THR A 101 -4.23 8.23 3.90
N ASP A 102 -4.97 8.42 4.99
CA ASP A 102 -5.46 9.71 5.48
C ASP A 102 -4.33 10.69 5.87
N TYR A 103 -3.11 10.22 6.15
CA TYR A 103 -1.96 11.07 6.50
C TYR A 103 -1.47 11.98 5.35
N VAL A 104 -2.09 11.88 4.17
CA VAL A 104 -1.91 12.87 3.09
C VAL A 104 -2.60 14.20 3.39
N PHE A 105 -3.48 14.25 4.39
CA PHE A 105 -4.16 15.44 4.87
C PHE A 105 -3.56 15.94 6.19
N ASP A 106 -3.85 17.20 6.53
CA ASP A 106 -3.31 17.86 7.73
C ASP A 106 -4.15 17.68 9.00
N GLY A 107 -5.36 17.11 8.88
CA GLY A 107 -6.30 16.91 9.99
C GLY A 107 -6.92 18.20 10.55
N GLN A 108 -6.74 19.35 9.90
CA GLN A 108 -7.28 20.63 10.39
C GLN A 108 -8.76 20.85 10.02
N LYS A 109 -9.28 20.12 9.03
CA LYS A 109 -10.67 20.23 8.58
C LYS A 109 -11.62 19.70 9.66
N LYS A 110 -12.64 20.50 10.00
CA LYS A 110 -13.65 20.13 11.00
C LYS A 110 -14.77 19.23 10.47
N SER A 111 -14.86 19.08 9.15
CA SER A 111 -15.77 18.16 8.48
C SER A 111 -14.96 17.03 7.82
N PRO A 112 -15.59 15.90 7.45
CA PRO A 112 -14.90 14.82 6.76
C PRO A 112 -14.14 15.31 5.52
N TYR A 113 -12.95 14.77 5.30
CA TYR A 113 -12.22 14.96 4.06
C TYR A 113 -12.92 14.21 2.91
N ILE A 114 -12.86 14.77 1.72
CA ILE A 114 -13.31 14.18 0.46
C ILE A 114 -12.13 14.13 -0.53
N GLU A 115 -12.27 13.35 -1.59
CA GLU A 115 -11.19 13.05 -2.55
C GLU A 115 -10.67 14.28 -3.28
N THR A 116 -11.50 15.32 -3.43
CA THR A 116 -11.15 16.59 -4.08
C THR A 116 -10.55 17.61 -3.13
N ASP A 117 -10.47 17.33 -1.83
CA ASP A 117 -9.80 18.23 -0.88
C ASP A 117 -8.29 18.28 -1.16
N GLN A 118 -7.69 19.45 -0.90
CA GLN A 118 -6.26 19.64 -1.05
C GLN A 118 -5.48 18.75 -0.08
N VAL A 119 -4.52 17.99 -0.62
CA VAL A 119 -3.54 17.23 0.17
C VAL A 119 -2.49 18.16 0.79
N SER A 120 -2.20 17.93 2.07
CA SER A 120 -1.27 18.69 2.89
C SER A 120 -0.68 17.79 3.99
N PRO A 121 0.19 16.83 3.63
CA PRO A 121 0.69 15.83 4.58
C PRO A 121 1.56 16.46 5.67
N LEU A 122 1.37 15.98 6.89
CA LEU A 122 2.25 16.27 8.03
C LEU A 122 3.26 15.11 8.21
N GLY A 123 4.53 15.45 8.46
CA GLY A 123 5.59 14.47 8.68
C GLY A 123 6.06 13.70 7.44
N VAL A 124 7.04 12.84 7.62
CA VAL A 124 7.70 12.08 6.55
C VAL A 124 6.81 10.96 6.01
N TYR A 125 6.11 10.23 6.87
CA TYR A 125 5.22 9.15 6.43
C TYR A 125 4.15 9.65 5.44
N GLY A 126 3.39 10.68 5.81
CA GLY A 126 2.37 11.29 4.95
C GLY A 126 2.96 11.82 3.63
N LYS A 127 4.10 12.53 3.70
CA LYS A 127 4.79 13.04 2.51
C LYS A 127 5.26 11.93 1.57
N SER A 128 5.77 10.82 2.11
CA SER A 128 6.22 9.68 1.32
C SER A 128 5.07 9.01 0.57
N LYS A 129 3.91 8.83 1.23
CA LYS A 129 2.70 8.27 0.64
C LYS A 129 2.08 9.20 -0.41
N GLU A 130 2.00 10.50 -0.13
CA GLU A 130 1.52 11.52 -1.06
C GLU A 130 2.37 11.60 -2.33
N GLN A 131 3.70 11.53 -2.20
CA GLN A 131 4.57 11.47 -3.37
C GLN A 131 4.40 10.16 -4.14
N GLY A 132 4.16 9.04 -3.46
CA GLY A 132 3.77 7.77 -4.09
C GLY A 132 2.51 7.91 -4.95
N GLU A 133 1.44 8.51 -4.41
CA GLU A 133 0.21 8.80 -5.18
C GLU A 133 0.51 9.60 -6.45
N LYS A 134 1.28 10.68 -6.34
CA LYS A 134 1.69 11.49 -7.50
C LYS A 134 2.44 10.68 -8.55
N ARG A 135 3.34 9.79 -8.13
CA ARG A 135 4.08 8.91 -9.05
C ARG A 135 3.14 7.94 -9.75
N VAL A 136 2.21 7.32 -9.02
CA VAL A 136 1.21 6.42 -9.62
C VAL A 136 0.39 7.15 -10.69
N CYS A 137 -0.15 8.33 -10.36
CA CYS A 137 -0.92 9.15 -11.30
C CYS A 137 -0.12 9.56 -12.55
N PHE A 138 1.17 9.81 -12.39
CA PHE A 138 2.05 10.21 -13.48
C PHE A 138 2.36 9.05 -14.42
N GLN A 139 2.60 7.84 -13.88
CA GLN A 139 3.08 6.71 -14.66
C GLN A 139 1.99 5.96 -15.42
N THR A 140 0.80 5.79 -14.83
CA THR A 140 -0.30 5.02 -15.45
C THR A 140 -1.63 5.76 -15.40
N LYS A 141 -2.44 5.63 -16.45
CA LYS A 141 -3.79 6.21 -16.49
C LYS A 141 -4.84 5.28 -15.89
N GLU A 142 -4.62 3.97 -15.94
CA GLU A 142 -5.55 2.97 -15.43
C GLU A 142 -5.19 2.62 -13.98
N HIS A 143 -5.51 3.53 -13.07
CA HIS A 143 -5.27 3.31 -11.64
C HIS A 143 -6.43 3.73 -10.74
N ILE A 144 -6.43 3.16 -9.54
CA ILE A 144 -7.21 3.61 -8.40
C ILE A 144 -6.26 3.85 -7.24
N ILE A 145 -6.34 5.03 -6.64
CA ILE A 145 -5.73 5.31 -5.34
C ILE A 145 -6.83 5.16 -4.29
N LEU A 146 -6.64 4.22 -3.36
CA LEU A 146 -7.58 3.98 -2.28
C LEU A 146 -6.96 4.43 -0.95
N ARG A 147 -7.37 5.59 -0.46
CA ARG A 147 -6.94 6.10 0.85
C ARG A 147 -7.77 5.42 1.94
N THR A 148 -7.09 4.85 2.94
CA THR A 148 -7.72 4.25 4.12
C THR A 148 -7.15 4.88 5.40
N SER A 149 -7.80 4.66 6.52
CA SER A 149 -7.37 5.14 7.82
C SER A 149 -7.60 4.08 8.89
N TRP A 150 -6.75 4.10 9.92
CA TRP A 150 -6.91 3.29 11.14
C TRP A 150 -7.11 1.80 10.85
N LEU A 151 -6.37 1.27 9.88
CA LEU A 151 -6.52 -0.10 9.39
C LEU A 151 -6.27 -1.13 10.50
N TYR A 152 -7.22 -2.06 10.68
CA TYR A 152 -7.09 -3.20 11.57
C TYR A 152 -7.70 -4.45 10.93
N GLY A 153 -7.22 -5.62 11.36
CA GLY A 153 -7.71 -6.91 10.89
C GLY A 153 -7.37 -8.04 11.85
N VAL A 154 -7.77 -9.26 11.47
CA VAL A 154 -7.47 -10.48 12.24
C VAL A 154 -6.01 -10.92 12.09
N HIS A 155 -5.33 -10.51 11.02
CA HIS A 155 -3.90 -10.72 10.80
C HIS A 155 -3.07 -9.49 11.19
N GLY A 156 -1.76 -9.66 11.42
CA GLY A 156 -0.82 -8.58 11.73
C GLY A 156 -1.02 -7.85 13.07
N ASN A 157 -0.20 -6.82 13.31
CA ASN A 157 -0.28 -5.97 14.50
C ASN A 157 -1.13 -4.72 14.23
N ASN A 158 -2.01 -4.36 15.17
CA ASN A 158 -2.84 -3.16 15.07
C ASN A 158 -3.24 -2.65 16.46
N PHE A 159 -3.88 -1.48 16.47
CA PHE A 159 -4.31 -0.80 17.68
C PHE A 159 -5.25 -1.66 18.54
N VAL A 160 -6.24 -2.32 17.92
CA VAL A 160 -7.22 -3.15 18.64
C VAL A 160 -6.54 -4.29 19.41
N LYS A 161 -5.68 -5.07 18.74
CA LYS A 161 -4.93 -6.15 19.40
C LYS A 161 -3.99 -5.63 20.49
N THR A 162 -3.41 -4.45 20.29
CA THR A 162 -2.55 -3.80 21.28
C THR A 162 -3.34 -3.46 22.54
N MET A 163 -4.53 -2.85 22.40
CA MET A 163 -5.38 -2.51 23.53
C MET A 163 -5.89 -3.76 24.26
N LEU A 164 -6.30 -4.81 23.53
CA LEU A 164 -6.71 -6.07 24.13
C LEU A 164 -5.58 -6.74 24.94
N ARG A 165 -4.33 -6.66 24.46
CA ARG A 165 -3.16 -7.16 25.19
C ARG A 165 -2.89 -6.35 26.45
N LEU A 166 -2.80 -5.02 26.34
CA LEU A 166 -2.55 -4.13 27.48
C LEU A 166 -3.64 -4.24 28.56
N GLY A 167 -4.90 -4.42 28.17
CA GLY A 167 -6.01 -4.63 29.09
C GLY A 167 -5.91 -5.94 29.90
N LYS A 168 -5.24 -6.97 29.36
CA LYS A 168 -4.96 -8.21 30.10
C LYS A 168 -3.76 -8.09 31.05
N GLU A 169 -2.77 -7.29 30.67
CA GLU A 169 -1.52 -7.09 31.42
C GLU A 169 -1.70 -6.16 32.63
N ARG A 170 -2.61 -5.18 32.54
CA ARG A 170 -2.95 -4.27 33.62
C ARG A 170 -4.08 -4.86 34.48
N LYS A 171 -3.72 -5.69 35.46
CA LYS A 171 -4.57 -6.02 36.61
C LYS A 171 -4.43 -4.96 37.70
#